data_AF-U6MMD7-F1
#
_entry.id   AF-U6MMD7-F1
#
_cell.length_a   1.000
_cell.length_b   1.000
_cell.length_c   1.000
_cell.angle_alpha   90.00
_cell.angle_beta   90.00
_cell.angle_gamma   90.00
#
_symmetry.space_group_name_H-M   'P 1'
#
loop_
_entity.id
_entity.type
_entity.pdbx_description
1 polymer ?
#
loop_
_entity_poly.entity_id
_entity_poly.type
_entity_poly.pdbx_seq_one_letter_code
_entity_poly.pdbx_strand_id
1 'polypeptide(L)'
;MSHVGLLAFYAGLLASAAAPHFSLALSLRSGAATSQQNSLHTNSFASGQVSLRTPPAGNEITADCLDTINKLRSENLKDLLGALTKAENNDVTESLKAIEIEEATTLTTATIAAKLAGDNVETCASGENADAKTYPGLVIPFAHDKDFDCNALIQATYTAGLEHLKQSDFEPSTGAYDVNNAPFNNVHASNVAFLLSEKSKKVSCAATKNCTAGHDVLFCYFIEPLRNGDKPFTTELYNALWGLETGAASISVPSAATVLFVLALGIRT
;
A
#
# COMPACT_ATOMS: atom_id res chain seq x y z
N MET A 1 63.36 29.38 17.17
CA MET A 1 62.83 30.69 17.61
C MET A 1 61.36 30.70 17.20
N SER A 2 60.44 30.18 18.03
CA SER A 2 59.74 30.84 19.16
C SER A 2 58.86 31.99 18.64
N HIS A 3 57.53 32.06 18.80
CA HIS A 3 56.63 31.87 19.95
C HIS A 3 55.23 31.40 19.45
N VAL A 4 54.48 30.48 20.07
CA VAL A 4 53.78 30.45 21.38
C VAL A 4 52.65 31.49 21.52
N GLY A 5 51.42 30.98 21.69
CA GLY A 5 50.25 31.68 22.23
C GLY A 5 49.20 30.67 22.72
N LEU A 6 49.19 30.42 24.03
CA LEU A 6 48.35 29.45 24.77
C LEU A 6 47.24 30.17 25.56
N LEU A 7 46.14 29.43 25.80
CA LEU A 7 45.26 29.37 27.00
C LEU A 7 44.25 30.48 27.35
N ALA A 8 42.99 30.06 27.57
CA ALA A 8 42.33 29.89 28.90
C ALA A 8 40.84 29.49 28.69
N PHE A 9 40.39 28.26 28.96
CA PHE A 9 39.77 27.77 30.21
C PHE A 9 38.95 28.80 30.99
N TYR A 10 37.64 28.57 31.20
CA TYR A 10 37.01 28.62 32.54
C TYR A 10 35.71 27.82 32.58
N ALA A 11 35.64 26.96 33.60
CA ALA A 11 34.45 26.27 34.08
C ALA A 11 33.58 27.21 34.94
N GLY A 12 32.29 26.90 35.03
CA GLY A 12 31.36 27.55 35.96
C GLY A 12 30.12 26.70 36.22
N LEU A 13 30.20 25.82 37.22
CA LEU A 13 29.04 25.33 37.98
C LEU A 13 28.45 26.51 38.78
N LEU A 14 27.12 26.53 38.97
CA LEU A 14 26.49 26.54 40.30
C LEU A 14 24.96 26.43 40.21
N ALA A 15 24.42 25.74 41.22
CA ALA A 15 23.05 25.30 41.36
C ALA A 15 22.16 26.29 42.13
N SER A 16 20.86 25.98 42.08
CA SER A 16 19.86 26.06 43.17
C SER A 16 18.77 27.13 43.15
N ALA A 17 17.55 26.59 43.24
CA ALA A 17 16.45 26.92 44.14
C ALA A 17 15.62 28.20 43.90
N ALA A 18 14.34 27.99 43.59
CA ALA A 18 13.24 28.53 44.39
C ALA A 18 11.92 27.82 44.05
N ALA A 19 11.36 27.11 45.03
CA ALA A 19 9.91 26.96 45.19
C ALA A 19 9.47 27.97 46.26
N PRO A 20 8.21 28.45 46.19
CA PRO A 20 7.41 28.50 47.41
C PRO A 20 5.95 28.05 47.13
N HIS A 21 5.45 27.09 47.90
CA HIS A 21 4.58 27.25 49.07
C HIS A 21 3.10 27.52 48.76
N PHE A 22 2.29 26.47 48.92
CA PHE A 22 0.95 26.60 49.51
C PHE A 22 0.75 25.47 50.52
N SER A 23 0.79 25.82 51.80
CA SER A 23 0.21 25.05 52.90
C SER A 23 -0.60 26.03 53.73
N LEU A 24 -1.86 25.71 53.99
CA LEU A 24 -2.38 25.66 55.36
C LEU A 24 -3.67 24.86 55.41
N ALA A 25 -3.65 23.91 56.32
CA ALA A 25 -4.70 22.97 56.65
C ALA A 25 -5.84 23.62 57.45
N LEU A 26 -6.97 22.92 57.52
CA LEU A 26 -7.75 22.88 58.75
C LEU A 26 -8.35 21.48 58.94
N SER A 27 -8.18 21.00 60.17
CA SER A 27 -8.45 19.65 60.65
C SER A 27 -9.74 19.60 61.47
N LEU A 28 -10.13 18.36 61.82
CA LEU A 28 -11.14 17.90 62.79
C LEU A 28 -12.55 17.69 62.22
N ARG A 29 -12.98 16.42 62.13
CA ARG A 29 -13.45 15.62 63.27
C ARG A 29 -13.70 14.17 62.85
N SER A 30 -13.08 13.24 63.57
CA SER A 30 -13.42 11.81 63.57
C SER A 30 -14.72 11.59 64.35
N GLY A 31 -15.66 10.87 63.75
CA GLY A 31 -16.86 10.33 64.39
C GLY A 31 -17.06 8.90 63.91
N ALA A 32 -16.93 7.94 64.83
CA ALA A 32 -17.25 6.54 64.57
C ALA A 32 -18.78 6.37 64.57
N ALA A 33 -19.34 5.79 63.51
CA ALA A 33 -20.68 5.23 63.52
C ALA A 33 -20.81 4.10 62.48
N THR A 34 -20.69 2.88 63.01
CA THR A 34 -21.48 1.67 62.70
C THR A 34 -21.86 1.36 61.25
N SER A 35 -21.31 0.23 60.79
CA SER A 35 -21.90 -0.66 59.80
C SER A 35 -23.40 -0.85 60.03
N GLN A 36 -24.19 -0.54 59.01
CA GLN A 36 -25.53 -1.08 58.86
C GLN A 36 -25.72 -1.46 57.40
N GLN A 37 -25.56 -2.76 57.12
CA GLN A 37 -26.13 -3.37 55.93
C GLN A 37 -27.63 -3.09 55.92
N ASN A 38 -28.12 -2.43 54.88
CA ASN A 38 -29.45 -2.70 54.40
C ASN A 38 -29.51 -2.59 52.87
N SER A 39 -30.00 -3.68 52.32
CA SER A 39 -30.30 -3.97 50.92
C SER A 39 -31.07 -2.85 50.23
N LEU A 40 -30.50 -2.33 49.14
CA LEU A 40 -31.27 -1.90 47.98
C LEU A 40 -30.60 -2.46 46.73
N HIS A 41 -31.26 -3.47 46.19
CA HIS A 41 -30.95 -4.19 44.98
C HIS A 41 -31.21 -3.26 43.79
N THR A 42 -30.32 -2.30 43.51
CA THR A 42 -30.26 -1.68 42.20
C THR A 42 -29.43 -2.59 41.32
N ASN A 43 -30.10 -3.56 40.69
CA ASN A 43 -29.60 -4.17 39.48
C ASN A 43 -29.54 -3.07 38.41
N SER A 44 -28.47 -2.29 38.43
CA SER A 44 -28.07 -1.53 37.26
C SER A 44 -27.54 -2.56 36.27
N PHE A 45 -28.47 -3.24 35.59
CA PHE A 45 -28.17 -3.84 34.33
C PHE A 45 -27.85 -2.68 33.39
N ALA A 46 -26.58 -2.27 33.39
CA ALA A 46 -25.99 -1.75 32.18
C ALA A 46 -25.99 -2.93 31.20
N SER A 47 -27.15 -3.15 30.57
CA SER A 47 -27.19 -3.77 29.27
C SER A 47 -26.39 -2.83 28.40
N GLY A 48 -25.08 -3.07 28.31
CA GLY A 48 -24.29 -2.55 27.21
C GLY A 48 -25.06 -2.99 25.98
N GLN A 49 -25.75 -2.05 25.34
CA GLN A 49 -26.20 -2.25 23.98
C GLN A 49 -24.92 -2.59 23.24
N VAL A 50 -24.75 -3.88 22.91
CA VAL A 50 -23.89 -4.27 21.81
C VAL A 50 -24.49 -3.49 20.65
N SER A 51 -23.92 -2.31 20.38
CA SER A 51 -24.31 -1.51 19.24
C SER A 51 -24.24 -2.48 18.06
N LEU A 52 -25.39 -2.75 17.45
CA LEU A 52 -25.49 -3.65 16.31
C LEU A 52 -24.62 -3.02 15.23
N ARG A 53 -23.36 -3.47 15.16
CA ARG A 53 -22.38 -2.95 14.22
C ARG A 53 -22.93 -3.24 12.83
N THR A 54 -23.19 -2.18 12.10
CA THR A 54 -23.63 -2.30 10.72
C THR A 54 -22.36 -2.39 9.88
N PRO A 55 -22.18 -3.43 9.06
CA PRO A 55 -21.04 -3.51 8.16
C PRO A 55 -21.14 -2.43 7.08
N PRO A 56 -20.00 -1.96 6.55
CA PRO A 56 -19.98 -1.12 5.37
C PRO A 56 -20.53 -1.90 4.16
N ALA A 57 -20.87 -1.17 3.10
CA ALA A 57 -21.34 -1.77 1.85
C ALA A 57 -20.33 -1.52 0.74
N GLY A 58 -20.32 -2.36 -0.30
CA GLY A 58 -19.60 -2.09 -1.53
C GLY A 58 -20.51 -1.49 -2.61
N ASN A 59 -19.92 -0.74 -3.53
CA ASN A 59 -20.55 -0.28 -4.76
C ASN A 59 -19.74 -0.76 -5.96
N GLU A 60 -20.43 -1.31 -6.97
CA GLU A 60 -19.79 -1.70 -8.23
C GLU A 60 -19.41 -0.45 -9.01
N ILE A 61 -18.16 -0.39 -9.47
CA ILE A 61 -17.56 0.80 -10.10
C ILE A 61 -16.61 0.40 -11.23
N THR A 62 -16.74 -0.81 -11.79
CA THR A 62 -15.82 -1.31 -12.83
C THR A 62 -15.79 -0.37 -14.01
N ALA A 63 -16.94 0.16 -14.42
CA ALA A 63 -17.02 1.09 -15.54
C ALA A 63 -16.13 2.33 -15.32
N ASP A 64 -16.11 2.87 -14.10
CA ASP A 64 -15.35 4.08 -13.76
C ASP A 64 -13.83 3.82 -13.71
N CYS A 65 -13.42 2.59 -13.41
CA CYS A 65 -12.02 2.20 -13.29
C CYS A 65 -11.41 1.60 -14.56
N LEU A 66 -12.24 0.99 -15.42
CA LEU A 66 -11.77 0.14 -16.52
C LEU A 66 -10.92 0.92 -17.52
N ASP A 67 -11.30 2.16 -17.82
CA ASP A 67 -10.56 3.01 -18.75
C ASP A 67 -9.15 3.31 -18.25
N THR A 68 -8.99 3.67 -16.97
CA THR A 68 -7.67 3.89 -16.37
C THR A 68 -6.85 2.60 -16.34
N ILE A 69 -7.45 1.47 -15.97
CA ILE A 69 -6.75 0.18 -15.95
C ILE A 69 -6.24 -0.17 -17.35
N ASN A 70 -7.08 -0.06 -18.37
CA ASN A 70 -6.70 -0.36 -19.76
C ASN A 70 -5.70 0.65 -20.33
N LYS A 71 -5.78 1.93 -19.93
CA LYS A 71 -4.76 2.92 -20.27
C LYS A 71 -3.39 2.49 -19.74
N LEU A 72 -3.28 2.15 -18.46
CA LEU A 72 -2.00 1.72 -17.86
C LEU A 72 -1.46 0.41 -18.44
N ARG A 73 -2.34 -0.49 -18.88
CA ARG A 73 -1.95 -1.75 -19.55
C ARG A 73 -1.46 -1.55 -20.98
N SER A 74 -1.77 -0.44 -21.63
CA SER A 74 -1.36 -0.16 -23.01
C SER A 74 -0.21 0.84 -23.09
N GLU A 75 -0.22 1.85 -22.21
CA GLU A 75 0.71 2.96 -22.21
C GLU A 75 2.16 2.49 -22.01
N ASN A 76 3.01 2.73 -23.01
CA ASN A 76 4.43 2.36 -23.03
C ASN A 76 4.74 0.86 -22.99
N LEU A 77 3.74 -0.01 -23.22
CA LEU A 77 3.88 -1.47 -23.14
C LEU A 77 3.82 -2.19 -24.49
N LYS A 78 3.91 -1.46 -25.62
CA LYS A 78 4.00 -2.02 -26.99
C LYS A 78 2.95 -3.11 -27.29
N ASP A 79 1.73 -2.93 -26.80
CA ASP A 79 0.61 -3.88 -26.96
C ASP A 79 0.88 -5.30 -26.39
N LEU A 80 1.84 -5.45 -25.47
CA LEU A 80 2.13 -6.72 -24.80
C LEU A 80 0.97 -7.22 -23.92
N LEU A 81 0.11 -6.31 -23.47
CA LEU A 81 -1.09 -6.64 -22.72
C LEU A 81 -2.34 -6.36 -23.54
N GLY A 82 -3.22 -7.36 -23.59
CA GLY A 82 -4.59 -7.16 -24.07
C GLY A 82 -5.42 -6.30 -23.11
N ALA A 83 -6.35 -5.54 -23.68
CA ALA A 83 -7.37 -4.81 -22.92
C ALA A 83 -8.25 -5.79 -22.14
N LEU A 84 -8.61 -5.38 -20.93
CA LEU A 84 -9.56 -6.08 -20.08
C LEU A 84 -10.98 -5.63 -20.44
N THR A 85 -11.93 -6.56 -20.29
CA THR A 85 -13.36 -6.25 -20.31
C THR A 85 -13.96 -6.33 -18.91
N LYS A 86 -15.16 -5.78 -18.72
CA LYS A 86 -15.92 -5.99 -17.49
C LYS A 86 -16.21 -7.48 -17.29
N ALA A 87 -16.03 -7.97 -16.07
CA ALA A 87 -16.47 -9.27 -15.62
C ALA A 87 -17.90 -9.19 -15.06
N GLU A 88 -18.69 -10.22 -15.31
CA GLU A 88 -20.00 -10.37 -14.68
C GLU A 88 -19.87 -11.00 -13.30
N ASN A 89 -20.87 -10.82 -12.43
CA ASN A 89 -20.85 -11.41 -11.08
C ASN A 89 -20.67 -12.94 -11.11
N ASN A 90 -21.24 -13.62 -12.10
CA ASN A 90 -21.08 -15.06 -12.25
C ASN A 90 -19.62 -15.44 -12.60
N ASP A 91 -18.92 -14.64 -13.41
CA ASP A 91 -17.50 -14.85 -13.70
C ASP A 91 -16.68 -14.78 -12.39
N VAL A 92 -16.98 -13.81 -11.52
CA VAL A 92 -16.31 -13.62 -10.23
C VAL A 92 -16.55 -14.83 -9.32
N THR A 93 -17.81 -15.23 -9.15
CA THR A 93 -18.17 -16.38 -8.31
C THR A 93 -17.54 -17.68 -8.80
N GLU A 94 -17.55 -17.94 -10.11
CA GLU A 94 -16.92 -19.14 -10.69
C GLU A 94 -15.40 -19.14 -10.50
N SER A 95 -14.76 -18.00 -10.74
CA SER A 95 -13.32 -17.84 -10.55
C SER A 95 -12.90 -18.01 -9.08
N LEU A 96 -13.65 -17.43 -8.13
CA LEU A 96 -13.40 -17.60 -6.69
C LEU A 96 -13.58 -19.06 -6.23
N LYS A 97 -14.57 -19.78 -6.77
CA LYS A 97 -14.74 -21.22 -6.51
C LYS A 97 -13.55 -22.03 -7.04
N ALA A 98 -13.06 -21.70 -8.23
CA ALA A 98 -11.95 -22.41 -8.86
C ALA A 98 -10.63 -22.28 -8.07
N ILE A 99 -10.49 -21.23 -7.27
CA ILE A 99 -9.35 -21.04 -6.36
C ILE A 99 -9.68 -21.37 -4.89
N GLU A 100 -10.80 -22.06 -4.65
CA GLU A 100 -11.20 -22.60 -3.34
C GLU A 100 -11.35 -21.55 -2.23
N ILE A 101 -11.81 -20.34 -2.58
CA ILE A 101 -12.15 -19.32 -1.57
C ILE A 101 -13.42 -19.74 -0.82
N GLU A 102 -13.35 -19.71 0.51
CA GLU A 102 -14.49 -19.99 1.37
C GLU A 102 -15.65 -19.02 1.10
N GLU A 103 -16.88 -19.53 1.16
CA GLU A 103 -18.11 -18.76 0.87
C GLU A 103 -18.15 -18.13 -0.53
N ALA A 104 -17.37 -18.61 -1.51
CA ALA A 104 -17.32 -18.03 -2.85
C ALA A 104 -18.70 -17.83 -3.53
N THR A 105 -19.70 -18.65 -3.20
CA THR A 105 -21.09 -18.51 -3.71
C THR A 105 -21.81 -17.25 -3.26
N THR A 106 -21.43 -16.66 -2.12
CA THR A 106 -22.02 -15.43 -1.58
C THR A 106 -21.13 -14.21 -1.81
N LEU A 107 -19.90 -14.43 -2.26
CA LEU A 107 -18.94 -13.37 -2.54
C LEU A 107 -19.14 -12.77 -3.94
N THR A 108 -19.24 -11.45 -3.93
CA THR A 108 -19.08 -10.54 -5.06
C THR A 108 -17.91 -9.59 -4.77
N THR A 109 -17.41 -8.91 -5.79
CA THR A 109 -16.39 -7.85 -5.62
C THR A 109 -16.84 -6.79 -4.60
N ALA A 110 -18.12 -6.39 -4.62
CA ALA A 110 -18.68 -5.44 -3.67
C ALA A 110 -18.69 -5.94 -2.23
N THR A 111 -19.07 -7.20 -2.01
CA THR A 111 -19.03 -7.77 -0.66
C THR A 111 -17.60 -7.97 -0.17
N ILE A 112 -16.65 -8.23 -1.07
CA ILE A 112 -15.22 -8.35 -0.71
C ILE A 112 -14.67 -6.99 -0.29
N ALA A 113 -14.92 -5.92 -1.06
CA ALA A 113 -14.51 -4.56 -0.68
C ALA A 113 -15.03 -4.17 0.72
N ALA A 114 -16.31 -4.47 0.99
CA ALA A 114 -16.91 -4.27 2.30
C ALA A 114 -16.22 -5.08 3.41
N LYS A 115 -16.00 -6.39 3.20
CA LYS A 115 -15.29 -7.25 4.17
C LYS A 115 -13.87 -6.75 4.45
N LEU A 116 -13.17 -6.25 3.44
CA LEU A 116 -11.81 -5.68 3.59
C LEU A 116 -11.80 -4.39 4.42
N ALA A 117 -12.85 -3.56 4.32
CA ALA A 117 -12.99 -2.36 5.16
C ALA A 117 -13.32 -2.68 6.64
N GLY A 118 -13.90 -3.86 6.91
CA GLY A 118 -14.21 -4.38 8.24
C GLY A 118 -15.70 -4.42 8.54
N ASP A 119 -16.08 -4.71 9.79
CA ASP A 119 -17.48 -4.99 10.16
C ASP A 119 -18.25 -3.81 10.76
N ASN A 120 -17.61 -2.64 10.87
CA ASN A 120 -18.22 -1.45 11.46
C ASN A 120 -18.11 -0.25 10.53
N VAL A 121 -19.25 0.18 10.00
CA VAL A 121 -19.42 1.34 9.13
C VAL A 121 -18.95 2.65 9.79
N GLU A 122 -19.00 2.75 11.12
CA GLU A 122 -18.57 3.96 11.83
C GLU A 122 -17.05 4.15 11.78
N THR A 123 -16.28 3.07 11.62
CA THR A 123 -14.82 3.12 11.80
C THR A 123 -14.01 2.55 10.64
N CYS A 124 -14.57 1.60 9.87
CA CYS A 124 -13.89 0.88 8.78
C CYS A 124 -12.41 0.57 9.10
N ALA A 125 -12.19 0.02 10.29
CA ALA A 125 -10.88 0.02 10.94
C ALA A 125 -9.90 -0.95 10.25
N SER A 126 -10.41 -1.95 9.53
CA SER A 126 -9.58 -2.90 8.78
C SER A 126 -9.09 -2.31 7.45
N GLY A 127 -9.80 -1.31 6.92
CA GLY A 127 -9.54 -0.78 5.58
C GLY A 127 -8.13 -0.26 5.38
N GLU A 128 -7.52 0.35 6.41
CA GLU A 128 -6.16 0.93 6.34
C GLU A 128 -5.11 -0.12 5.98
N ASN A 129 -5.29 -1.34 6.49
CA ASN A 129 -4.36 -2.46 6.33
C ASN A 129 -4.89 -3.51 5.35
N ALA A 130 -5.90 -3.16 4.54
CA ALA A 130 -6.46 -4.08 3.57
C ALA A 130 -5.40 -4.47 2.53
N ASP A 131 -5.29 -5.78 2.26
CA ASP A 131 -4.33 -6.35 1.34
C ASP A 131 -4.92 -7.55 0.59
N ALA A 132 -4.13 -8.13 -0.31
CA ALA A 132 -4.55 -9.24 -1.17
C ALA A 132 -4.34 -10.64 -0.55
N LYS A 133 -4.05 -10.75 0.77
CA LYS A 133 -3.74 -12.05 1.39
C LYS A 133 -4.95 -12.97 1.46
N THR A 134 -6.10 -12.42 1.80
CA THR A 134 -7.35 -13.18 1.93
C THR A 134 -8.08 -13.28 0.60
N TYR A 135 -8.12 -12.18 -0.16
CA TYR A 135 -8.80 -12.11 -1.45
C TYR A 135 -7.81 -11.63 -2.52
N PRO A 136 -7.44 -12.47 -3.49
CA PRO A 136 -6.47 -12.08 -4.49
C PRO A 136 -7.09 -11.04 -5.44
N GLY A 137 -6.38 -9.95 -5.65
CA GLY A 137 -6.80 -8.85 -6.51
C GLY A 137 -6.00 -7.59 -6.20
N LEU A 138 -6.32 -6.51 -6.90
CA LEU A 138 -5.84 -5.19 -6.55
C LEU A 138 -6.64 -4.67 -5.36
N VAL A 139 -5.94 -4.18 -4.34
CA VAL A 139 -6.52 -3.63 -3.10
C VAL A 139 -5.89 -2.28 -2.82
N ILE A 140 -6.70 -1.22 -2.78
CA ILE A 140 -6.24 0.14 -2.49
C ILE A 140 -7.04 0.69 -1.30
N PRO A 141 -6.45 0.74 -0.11
CA PRO A 141 -6.95 1.55 1.00
C PRO A 141 -6.95 3.04 0.62
N PHE A 142 -8.01 3.76 0.99
CA PHE A 142 -8.03 5.23 0.89
C PHE A 142 -8.82 5.84 2.04
N ALA A 143 -8.39 7.02 2.50
CA ALA A 143 -9.02 7.69 3.62
C ALA A 143 -10.46 8.10 3.26
N HIS A 144 -11.39 7.91 4.20
CA HIS A 144 -12.82 8.18 3.98
C HIS A 144 -13.13 9.65 3.62
N ASP A 145 -12.33 10.59 4.13
CA ASP A 145 -12.51 12.02 3.91
C ASP A 145 -12.07 12.51 2.52
N LYS A 146 -11.61 11.60 1.66
CA LYS A 146 -11.23 11.90 0.27
C LYS A 146 -12.34 11.52 -0.69
N ASP A 147 -12.56 12.38 -1.68
CA ASP A 147 -13.42 12.06 -2.81
C ASP A 147 -12.90 10.81 -3.54
N PHE A 148 -13.82 9.90 -3.85
CA PHE A 148 -13.49 8.71 -4.61
C PHE A 148 -13.16 9.08 -6.06
N ASP A 149 -11.90 8.88 -6.45
CA ASP A 149 -11.41 9.04 -7.82
C ASP A 149 -10.61 7.78 -8.20
N CYS A 150 -11.23 6.91 -8.99
CA CYS A 150 -10.58 5.67 -9.39
C CYS A 150 -9.30 5.91 -10.21
N ASN A 151 -9.30 6.96 -11.04
CA ASN A 151 -8.14 7.27 -11.86
C ASN A 151 -6.96 7.70 -10.99
N ALA A 152 -7.19 8.61 -10.03
CA ALA A 152 -6.14 9.05 -9.11
C ALA A 152 -5.62 7.90 -8.24
N LEU A 153 -6.51 7.06 -7.69
CA LEU A 153 -6.15 5.94 -6.84
C LEU A 153 -5.32 4.88 -7.58
N ILE A 154 -5.77 4.47 -8.77
CA ILE A 154 -5.08 3.45 -9.57
C ILE A 154 -3.73 3.98 -10.08
N GLN A 155 -3.66 5.23 -10.55
CA GLN A 155 -2.38 5.82 -10.96
C GLN A 155 -1.39 5.92 -9.80
N ALA A 156 -1.84 6.38 -8.62
CA ALA A 156 -0.98 6.49 -7.45
C ALA A 156 -0.42 5.13 -7.01
N THR A 157 -1.25 4.09 -6.94
CA THR A 157 -0.75 2.75 -6.58
C THR A 157 0.15 2.16 -7.65
N TYR A 158 -0.11 2.46 -8.93
CA TYR A 158 0.70 1.97 -10.03
C TYR A 158 2.11 2.57 -9.98
N THR A 159 2.21 3.90 -9.83
CA THR A 159 3.49 4.60 -9.68
C THR A 159 4.26 4.12 -8.45
N ALA A 160 3.62 4.08 -7.28
CA ALA A 160 4.28 3.64 -6.05
C ALA A 160 4.73 2.17 -6.13
N GLY A 161 3.95 1.31 -6.79
CA GLY A 161 4.28 -0.10 -6.96
C GLY A 161 5.44 -0.32 -7.91
N LEU A 162 5.49 0.42 -9.02
CA LEU A 162 6.62 0.38 -9.95
C LEU A 162 7.91 0.86 -9.29
N GLU A 163 7.84 1.96 -8.53
CA GLU A 163 8.98 2.46 -7.75
C GLU A 163 9.47 1.39 -6.77
N HIS A 164 8.56 0.75 -6.04
CA HIS A 164 8.91 -0.32 -5.10
C HIS A 164 9.57 -1.52 -5.79
N LEU A 165 9.02 -1.97 -6.93
CA LEU A 165 9.61 -3.05 -7.71
C LEU A 165 11.02 -2.72 -8.18
N LYS A 166 11.25 -1.48 -8.65
CA LYS A 166 12.58 -1.00 -9.04
C LYS A 166 13.56 -0.97 -7.86
N GLN A 167 13.13 -0.50 -6.69
CA GLN A 167 13.95 -0.48 -5.47
C GLN A 167 14.26 -1.87 -4.90
N SER A 168 13.38 -2.85 -5.17
CA SER A 168 13.54 -4.22 -4.71
C SER A 168 14.47 -5.08 -5.59
N ASP A 169 15.00 -4.52 -6.69
CA ASP A 169 15.78 -5.25 -7.70
C ASP A 169 15.07 -6.53 -8.18
N PHE A 170 13.75 -6.46 -8.40
CA PHE A 170 12.96 -7.62 -8.80
C PHE A 170 13.44 -8.18 -10.15
N GLU A 171 13.79 -9.47 -10.16
CA GLU A 171 14.25 -10.19 -11.35
C GLU A 171 13.08 -10.95 -12.01
N PRO A 172 12.55 -10.50 -13.16
CA PRO A 172 11.37 -11.10 -13.77
C PRO A 172 11.62 -12.50 -14.36
N SER A 173 12.87 -12.91 -14.60
CA SER A 173 13.14 -14.25 -15.13
C SER A 173 12.89 -15.36 -14.10
N THR A 174 13.16 -15.10 -12.82
CA THR A 174 13.09 -16.08 -11.71
C THR A 174 12.04 -15.72 -10.65
N GLY A 175 11.60 -14.46 -10.62
CA GLY A 175 10.64 -13.96 -9.65
C GLY A 175 9.24 -14.57 -9.82
N ALA A 176 8.60 -14.82 -8.69
CA ALA A 176 7.23 -15.29 -8.60
C ALA A 176 6.41 -14.37 -7.69
N TYR A 177 5.11 -14.29 -7.95
CA TYR A 177 4.16 -13.61 -7.09
C TYR A 177 4.02 -14.35 -5.77
N ASP A 178 4.17 -13.65 -4.65
CA ASP A 178 3.87 -14.17 -3.32
C ASP A 178 3.50 -13.00 -2.41
N VAL A 179 2.21 -12.92 -2.05
CA VAL A 179 1.67 -11.83 -1.22
C VAL A 179 2.26 -11.79 0.20
N ASN A 180 2.94 -12.85 0.65
CA ASN A 180 3.54 -12.91 1.98
C ASN A 180 5.03 -12.53 1.98
N ASN A 181 5.66 -12.45 0.82
CA ASN A 181 7.09 -12.21 0.68
C ASN A 181 7.40 -10.99 -0.19
N ALA A 182 8.57 -10.39 0.02
CA ALA A 182 9.01 -9.28 -0.83
C ALA A 182 9.18 -9.74 -2.30
N PRO A 183 8.88 -8.87 -3.28
CA PRO A 183 8.39 -7.49 -3.10
C PRO A 183 6.86 -7.39 -2.94
N PHE A 184 6.11 -8.47 -3.12
CA PHE A 184 4.65 -8.43 -3.23
C PHE A 184 3.89 -8.45 -1.90
N ASN A 185 4.60 -8.52 -0.77
CA ASN A 185 4.06 -8.15 0.55
C ASN A 185 3.83 -6.64 0.70
N ASN A 186 4.37 -5.82 -0.22
CA ASN A 186 3.98 -4.42 -0.39
C ASN A 186 2.71 -4.34 -1.26
N VAL A 187 1.67 -3.69 -0.74
CA VAL A 187 0.36 -3.60 -1.41
C VAL A 187 0.45 -2.95 -2.80
N HIS A 188 1.28 -1.93 -2.97
CA HIS A 188 1.41 -1.24 -4.26
C HIS A 188 2.11 -2.12 -5.31
N ALA A 189 3.17 -2.84 -4.92
CA ALA A 189 3.83 -3.80 -5.80
C ALA A 189 2.91 -4.98 -6.17
N SER A 190 2.12 -5.47 -5.21
CA SER A 190 1.07 -6.47 -5.46
C SER A 190 0.03 -5.94 -6.47
N ASN A 191 -0.45 -4.72 -6.29
CA ASN A 191 -1.40 -4.08 -7.20
C ASN A 191 -0.86 -3.97 -8.64
N VAL A 192 0.43 -3.62 -8.80
CA VAL A 192 1.07 -3.60 -10.14
C VAL A 192 1.11 -4.99 -10.76
N ALA A 193 1.39 -6.04 -9.98
CA ALA A 193 1.35 -7.41 -10.47
C ALA A 193 -0.02 -7.78 -11.03
N PHE A 194 -1.11 -7.45 -10.33
CA PHE A 194 -2.46 -7.68 -10.84
C PHE A 194 -2.78 -6.82 -12.07
N LEU A 195 -2.47 -5.52 -12.03
CA LEU A 195 -2.73 -4.59 -13.14
C LEU A 195 -2.06 -5.04 -14.44
N LEU A 196 -0.84 -5.58 -14.36
CA LEU A 196 -0.04 -5.97 -15.52
C LEU A 196 -0.07 -7.47 -15.80
N SER A 197 -0.89 -8.25 -15.10
CA SER A 197 -0.99 -9.69 -15.36
C SER A 197 -1.51 -9.96 -16.77
N GLU A 198 -0.81 -10.84 -17.50
CA GLU A 198 -1.24 -11.33 -18.81
C GLU A 198 -2.37 -12.37 -18.71
N LYS A 199 -2.52 -13.03 -17.55
CA LYS A 199 -3.49 -14.12 -17.32
C LYS A 199 -4.92 -13.61 -17.49
N SER A 200 -5.23 -12.51 -16.84
CA SER A 200 -6.60 -12.02 -16.76
C SER A 200 -7.04 -11.28 -18.01
N LYS A 201 -8.26 -11.57 -18.48
CA LYS A 201 -8.92 -10.89 -19.60
C LYS A 201 -10.16 -10.09 -19.19
N LYS A 202 -10.65 -10.33 -17.97
CA LYS A 202 -11.79 -9.63 -17.40
C LYS A 202 -11.46 -9.12 -16.01
N VAL A 203 -12.10 -8.02 -15.61
CA VAL A 203 -11.97 -7.43 -14.27
C VAL A 203 -13.33 -6.97 -13.76
N SER A 204 -13.54 -7.10 -12.45
CA SER A 204 -14.66 -6.48 -11.73
C SER A 204 -14.07 -5.64 -10.59
N CYS A 205 -14.53 -4.41 -10.43
CA CYS A 205 -14.11 -3.51 -9.35
C CYS A 205 -15.30 -3.08 -8.50
N ALA A 206 -15.03 -2.90 -7.22
CA ALA A 206 -15.93 -2.28 -6.27
C ALA A 206 -15.16 -1.41 -5.29
N ALA A 207 -15.79 -0.33 -4.84
CA ALA A 207 -15.30 0.49 -3.74
C ALA A 207 -16.26 0.39 -2.56
N THR A 208 -15.71 0.44 -1.35
CA THR A 208 -16.50 0.62 -0.14
C THR A 208 -17.28 1.94 -0.22
N LYS A 209 -18.48 1.92 0.34
CA LYS A 209 -19.31 3.10 0.57
C LYS A 209 -19.77 3.13 2.02
N ASN A 210 -20.14 4.32 2.44
CA ASN A 210 -20.77 4.63 3.72
C ASN A 210 -19.90 4.47 4.95
N CYS A 211 -18.59 4.20 4.84
CA CYS A 211 -17.70 4.42 5.99
C CYS A 211 -17.93 5.83 6.54
N THR A 212 -17.89 6.02 7.86
CA THR A 212 -18.03 7.36 8.49
C THR A 212 -16.68 7.89 8.97
N ALA A 213 -15.72 7.00 9.14
CA ALA A 213 -14.33 7.29 9.46
C ALA A 213 -13.44 6.13 8.99
N GLY A 214 -12.13 6.27 9.18
CA GLY A 214 -11.14 5.26 8.81
C GLY A 214 -10.85 5.26 7.31
N HIS A 215 -10.79 4.06 6.73
CA HIS A 215 -10.42 3.87 5.34
C HIS A 215 -11.46 3.06 4.59
N ASP A 216 -11.91 3.62 3.47
CA ASP A 216 -12.61 2.88 2.43
C ASP A 216 -11.60 2.03 1.64
N VAL A 217 -12.10 1.06 0.87
CA VAL A 217 -11.26 0.13 0.10
C VAL A 217 -11.76 0.06 -1.34
N LEU A 218 -10.86 0.29 -2.29
CA LEU A 218 -11.07 -0.05 -3.69
C LEU A 218 -10.50 -1.45 -3.93
N PHE A 219 -11.35 -2.40 -4.32
CA PHE A 219 -10.99 -3.76 -4.67
C PHE A 219 -11.30 -4.04 -6.13
N CYS A 220 -10.33 -4.54 -6.88
CA CYS A 220 -10.55 -5.07 -8.23
C CYS A 220 -10.14 -6.54 -8.29
N TYR A 221 -11.10 -7.39 -8.64
CA TYR A 221 -10.91 -8.80 -8.90
C TYR A 221 -10.68 -9.05 -10.38
N PHE A 222 -9.56 -9.68 -10.70
CA PHE A 222 -9.19 -10.05 -12.06
C PHE A 222 -9.54 -11.54 -12.26
N ILE A 223 -10.31 -11.86 -13.29
CA ILE A 223 -10.69 -13.26 -13.58
C ILE A 223 -9.42 -14.03 -13.95
N GLU A 224 -9.26 -15.23 -13.38
CA GLU A 224 -7.97 -15.95 -13.32
C GLU A 224 -6.90 -15.14 -12.56
N PRO A 225 -7.11 -14.85 -11.27
CA PRO A 225 -6.21 -13.99 -10.51
C PRO A 225 -4.82 -14.63 -10.36
N LEU A 226 -3.81 -13.79 -10.11
CA LEU A 226 -2.50 -14.26 -9.67
C LEU A 226 -2.60 -15.00 -8.33
N ARG A 227 -1.91 -16.13 -8.25
CA ARG A 227 -1.75 -16.97 -7.05
C ARG A 227 -0.28 -17.04 -6.66
N ASN A 228 -0.01 -17.44 -5.43
CA ASN A 228 1.36 -17.65 -4.98
C ASN A 228 2.09 -18.65 -5.90
N GLY A 229 3.28 -18.28 -6.35
CA GLY A 229 4.08 -19.04 -7.32
C GLY A 229 3.81 -18.70 -8.78
N ASP A 230 2.75 -17.95 -9.11
CA ASP A 230 2.52 -17.49 -10.48
C ASP A 230 3.60 -16.49 -10.91
N LYS A 231 3.90 -16.45 -12.21
CA LYS A 231 4.77 -15.45 -12.78
C LYS A 231 3.98 -14.13 -12.99
N PRO A 232 4.32 -13.03 -12.29
CA PRO A 232 3.53 -11.80 -12.34
C PRO A 232 3.71 -11.02 -13.64
N PHE A 233 4.91 -11.10 -14.23
CA PHE A 233 5.26 -10.41 -15.47
C PHE A 233 6.07 -11.34 -16.38
N THR A 234 5.89 -11.24 -17.69
CA THR A 234 6.90 -11.75 -18.62
C THR A 234 8.15 -10.87 -18.54
N THR A 235 9.32 -11.45 -18.85
CA THR A 235 10.57 -10.67 -18.89
C THR A 235 10.49 -9.54 -19.92
N GLU A 236 9.81 -9.77 -21.04
CA GLU A 236 9.57 -8.75 -22.06
C GLU A 236 8.72 -7.60 -21.55
N LEU A 237 7.58 -7.90 -20.90
CA LEU A 237 6.71 -6.89 -20.29
C LEU A 237 7.45 -6.08 -19.24
N TYR A 238 8.16 -6.74 -18.33
CA TYR A 238 8.90 -6.06 -17.27
C TYR A 238 10.02 -5.18 -17.84
N ASN A 239 10.72 -5.65 -18.87
CA ASN A 239 11.73 -4.84 -19.56
C ASN A 239 11.09 -3.67 -20.32
N ALA A 240 9.87 -3.80 -20.85
CA ALA A 240 9.19 -2.71 -21.54
C ALA A 240 8.85 -1.55 -20.58
N LEU A 241 8.52 -1.84 -19.30
CA LEU A 241 8.29 -0.82 -18.27
C LEU A 241 9.49 0.12 -18.08
N TRP A 242 10.70 -0.41 -18.24
CA TRP A 242 11.96 0.31 -18.00
C TRP A 242 12.76 0.61 -19.28
N GLY A 243 12.38 -0.02 -20.39
CA GLY A 243 13.11 -0.07 -21.66
C GLY A 243 13.13 1.24 -22.45
N LEU A 244 12.63 2.33 -21.87
CA LEU A 244 12.86 3.69 -22.37
C LEU A 244 14.26 4.21 -21.98
N GLU A 245 14.95 3.62 -21.00
CA GLU A 245 16.32 4.02 -20.63
C GLU A 245 17.41 3.34 -21.48
N THR A 246 17.12 2.21 -22.14
CA THR A 246 18.12 1.44 -22.92
C THR A 246 18.17 1.80 -24.41
N GLY A 247 17.33 2.75 -24.84
CA GLY A 247 17.03 3.02 -26.24
C GLY A 247 17.57 4.33 -26.83
N ALA A 248 18.74 4.86 -26.42
CA ALA A 248 19.49 5.85 -27.21
C ALA A 248 20.88 6.17 -26.62
N ALA A 249 21.83 5.24 -26.65
CA ALA A 249 23.26 5.57 -26.70
C ALA A 249 24.06 4.34 -27.13
N SER A 250 23.97 3.96 -28.40
CA SER A 250 25.08 3.30 -29.07
C SER A 250 26.23 4.31 -29.14
N ILE A 251 26.97 4.44 -28.04
CA ILE A 251 28.30 5.03 -28.07
C ILE A 251 29.14 4.13 -28.98
N SER A 252 29.28 4.56 -30.23
CA SER A 252 30.28 4.05 -31.15
C SER A 252 31.62 4.11 -30.43
N VAL A 253 32.14 2.96 -30.03
CA VAL A 253 33.51 2.84 -29.56
C VAL A 253 34.39 3.38 -30.70
N PRO A 254 35.17 4.46 -30.50
CA PRO A 254 36.18 4.82 -31.48
C PRO A 254 37.17 3.65 -31.50
N SER A 255 37.25 2.96 -32.64
CA SER A 255 38.25 1.93 -32.86
C SER A 255 39.64 2.54 -32.62
N ALA A 256 40.26 2.17 -31.51
CA ALA A 256 41.64 2.53 -31.19
C ALA A 256 42.59 1.67 -32.04
N ALA A 257 42.61 1.92 -33.35
CA ALA A 257 43.50 1.26 -34.28
C ALA A 257 43.79 2.14 -35.51
N THR A 258 44.59 3.19 -35.34
CA THR A 258 45.47 3.73 -36.39
C THR A 258 46.58 4.56 -35.74
N VAL A 259 47.67 3.91 -35.32
CA VAL A 259 48.98 3.81 -35.99
C VAL A 259 49.95 4.94 -35.60
N LEU A 260 51.06 4.48 -35.02
CA LEU A 260 52.29 5.16 -34.68
C LEU A 260 53.04 5.80 -35.88
N PHE A 261 53.98 6.70 -35.52
CA PHE A 261 55.22 7.08 -36.21
C PHE A 261 55.13 8.08 -37.38
N VAL A 262 55.61 9.32 -37.15
CA VAL A 262 56.81 9.85 -37.82
C VAL A 262 57.57 10.76 -36.85
N LEU A 263 58.79 10.33 -36.51
CA LEU A 263 59.84 11.12 -35.87
C LEU A 263 60.87 11.35 -36.98
N ALA A 264 61.04 12.59 -37.46
CA ALA A 264 62.17 12.94 -38.31
C ALA A 264 62.52 14.43 -38.20
N LEU A 265 63.73 14.62 -37.67
CA LEU A 265 64.61 15.77 -37.60
C LEU A 265 64.39 16.94 -38.59
N GLY A 266 64.61 18.15 -38.07
CA GLY A 266 64.97 19.33 -38.85
C GLY A 266 65.62 20.43 -38.00
N ILE A 267 66.85 20.20 -37.53
CA ILE A 267 67.75 21.29 -37.12
C ILE A 267 68.32 21.93 -38.38
N ARG A 268 68.13 23.25 -38.53
CA ARG A 268 68.90 24.29 -39.26
C ARG A 268 67.88 25.39 -39.62
N THR A 269 68.04 26.65 -39.22
CA THR A 269 69.23 27.52 -39.25
C THR A 269 69.28 28.47 -38.06
#